data_AF-A0A7J5EKD7-F1
#
_entry.id   AF-A0A7J5EKD7-F1
#
_cell.length_a   1.000
_cell.length_b   1.000
_cell.length_c   1.000
_cell.angle_alpha   90.00
_cell.angle_beta   90.00
_cell.angle_gamma   90.00
#
_symmetry.space_group_name_H-M   'P 1'
#
loop_
_entity.id
_entity.type
_entity.pdbx_description
1 polymer ?
#
loop_
_entity_poly.entity_id
_entity_poly.type
_entity_poly.pdbx_seq_one_letter_code
_entity_poly.pdbx_strand_id
1 'polypeptide(L)' 'MYQATKGQRICATCTHWAGPRDFKVKTVYFNASDRGKCLSPDGPWKNQQRQATAGCNKHETWAPLR' A
#
# COMPACT_ATOMS: atom_id res chain seq x y z
N MET A 1 2.90 14.62 -4.50
CA MET A 1 3.59 13.46 -3.90
C MET A 1 3.19 13.37 -2.43
N TYR A 2 2.76 12.20 -1.98
CA TYR A 2 2.31 11.91 -0.61
C TYR A 2 3.31 11.01 0.08
N GLN A 3 3.30 11.03 1.41
CA GLN A 3 4.15 10.20 2.24
C GLN A 3 3.33 9.43 3.28
N ALA A 4 3.75 8.20 3.57
CA ALA A 4 3.15 7.36 4.59
C ALA A 4 4.20 6.63 5.42
N THR A 5 3.90 6.48 6.70
CA THR A 5 4.79 5.82 7.67
C THR A 5 4.12 4.58 8.26
N LYS A 6 4.87 3.86 9.12
CA LYS A 6 4.35 2.76 9.91
C LYS A 6 3.07 3.18 10.65
N GLY A 7 2.03 2.34 10.59
CA GLY A 7 0.75 2.56 11.28
C GLY A 7 -0.39 3.04 10.37
N GLN A 8 -0.07 3.65 9.23
CA GLN A 8 -1.10 3.97 8.24
C GLN A 8 -1.52 2.70 7.49
N ARG A 9 -2.81 2.33 7.59
CA ARG A 9 -3.38 1.09 6.99
C ARG A 9 -3.90 1.34 5.57
N ILE A 10 -3.02 1.84 4.70
CA ILE A 10 -3.35 2.12 3.28
C ILE A 10 -2.65 1.15 2.33
N CYS A 11 -3.09 1.11 1.08
CA CYS A 11 -2.54 0.28 0.02
C CYS A 11 -1.05 0.54 -0.16
N ALA A 12 -0.61 1.80 -0.22
CA ALA A 12 0.81 2.13 -0.40
C ALA A 12 1.75 1.48 0.64
N THR A 13 1.27 1.30 1.87
CA THR A 13 2.03 0.70 2.99
C THR A 13 1.79 -0.81 3.15
N CYS A 14 0.98 -1.42 2.29
CA CYS A 14 0.61 -2.83 2.37
C CYS A 14 1.63 -3.73 1.67
N THR A 15 1.97 -4.89 2.25
CA THR A 15 2.82 -5.92 1.63
C THR A 15 2.29 -6.32 0.25
N HIS A 16 0.97 -6.44 0.10
CA HIS A 16 0.33 -6.95 -1.09
C HIS A 16 0.08 -5.91 -2.19
N TRP A 17 0.64 -4.72 -2.06
CA TRP A 17 0.50 -3.66 -3.05
C TRP A 17 1.48 -3.82 -4.21
N ALA A 18 0.93 -3.86 -5.41
CA ALA A 18 1.68 -3.93 -6.66
C ALA A 18 1.52 -2.66 -7.52
N GLY A 19 1.34 -1.50 -6.88
CA GLY A 19 1.39 -0.20 -7.56
C GLY A 19 2.73 0.51 -7.29
N PRO A 20 2.98 1.63 -7.96
CA PRO A 20 4.17 2.42 -7.73
C PRO A 20 4.22 2.93 -6.29
N ARG A 21 5.42 2.88 -5.71
CA ARG A 21 5.80 3.44 -4.42
C ARG A 21 7.31 3.49 -4.35
N ASP A 22 7.84 4.45 -3.60
CA ASP A 22 9.25 4.55 -3.27
C ASP A 22 9.40 4.45 -1.74
N PHE A 23 10.58 4.06 -1.26
CA PHE A 23 10.86 3.87 0.15
C PHE A 23 12.18 4.51 0.54
N LYS A 24 12.13 5.47 1.46
CA LYS A 24 13.31 6.16 1.98
C LYS A 24 13.14 6.46 3.47
N VAL A 25 14.16 6.13 4.27
CA VAL A 25 14.22 6.39 5.73
C VAL A 25 12.90 6.04 6.43
N LYS A 26 12.46 4.78 6.33
CA LYS A 26 11.21 4.27 6.96
C LYS A 26 9.92 4.98 6.53
N THR A 27 9.96 5.67 5.40
CA THR A 27 8.81 6.41 4.84
C THR A 27 8.55 5.92 3.42
N VAL A 28 7.27 5.67 3.10
CA VAL A 28 6.81 5.33 1.75
C VAL A 28 6.36 6.60 1.05
N TYR A 29 6.84 6.82 -0.16
CA TYR A 29 6.46 7.92 -1.04
C TYR A 29 5.62 7.39 -2.21
N PHE A 30 4.52 8.05 -2.53
CA PHE A 30 3.58 7.62 -3.58
C PHE A 30 2.75 8.81 -4.07
N ASN A 31 2.03 8.68 -5.19
CA ASN A 31 0.99 9.64 -5.55
C ASN A 31 -0.38 9.13 -5.13
N ALA A 32 -1.24 10.00 -4.60
CA ALA A 32 -2.57 9.59 -4.16
C ALA A 32 -3.44 9.01 -5.30
N SER A 33 -3.20 9.46 -6.54
CA SER A 33 -3.84 8.97 -7.74
C SER A 33 -3.27 7.65 -8.27
N ASP A 34 -2.13 7.19 -7.75
CA ASP A 34 -1.50 5.96 -8.22
C ASP A 34 -2.44 4.78 -7.97
N ARG A 35 -2.57 3.95 -9.01
CA ARG A 35 -3.36 2.73 -8.96
C ARG A 35 -2.45 1.52 -9.01
N GLY A 36 -2.78 0.55 -8.18
CA GLY A 36 -2.02 -0.68 -8.03
C GLY A 36 -2.96 -1.85 -7.80
N LYS A 37 -2.52 -3.02 -8.23
CA LYS A 37 -3.28 -4.26 -8.04
C LYS A 37 -3.06 -4.76 -6.62
N CYS A 38 -4.11 -5.25 -5.97
CA CYS A 38 -3.98 -5.97 -4.70
C CYS A 38 -3.68 -7.45 -4.97
N LEU A 39 -2.53 -7.91 -4.47
CA LEU A 39 -2.04 -9.29 -4.61
C LEU A 39 -2.28 -10.14 -3.35
N SER A 40 -3.17 -9.70 -2.46
CA SER A 40 -3.46 -10.46 -1.24
C SER A 40 -4.20 -11.75 -1.63
N PRO A 41 -3.77 -12.93 -1.13
CA PRO A 41 -4.38 -14.21 -1.51
C PRO A 41 -5.85 -14.31 -1.07
N ASP A 42 -6.18 -13.71 0.08
CA ASP A 42 -7.50 -13.75 0.72
C ASP A 42 -8.07 -12.34 0.99
N GLY A 43 -7.53 -11.33 0.31
CA GLY A 43 -7.98 -9.94 0.48
C GLY A 43 -9.29 -9.67 -0.27
N PRO A 44 -10.15 -8.76 0.24
CA PRO A 44 -11.43 -8.40 -0.40
C PRO A 44 -11.25 -7.78 -1.80
N TRP A 45 -10.02 -7.38 -2.13
CA TRP A 45 -9.67 -6.72 -3.39
C TRP A 45 -8.71 -7.54 -4.24
N LYS A 46 -8.59 -8.85 -4.01
CA LYS A 46 -7.72 -9.73 -4.79
C LYS A 46 -7.89 -9.47 -6.29
N ASN A 47 -6.77 -9.21 -6.95
CA ASN A 47 -6.66 -8.88 -8.36
C ASN A 47 -7.35 -7.59 -8.84
N GLN A 48 -7.91 -6.77 -7.95
CA GLN A 48 -8.55 -5.49 -8.30
C GLN A 48 -7.53 -4.36 -8.24
N GLN A 49 -7.68 -3.36 -9.12
CA GLN A 49 -6.96 -2.09 -9.02
C GLN A 49 -7.60 -1.20 -7.96
N ARG A 50 -6.78 -0.64 -7.08
CA ARG A 50 -7.19 0.31 -6.04
C ARG A 50 -6.24 1.49 -6.02
N GLN A 51 -6.69 2.61 -5.44
CA GLN A 51 -5.86 3.78 -5.21
C GLN A 51 -4.87 3.52 -4.07
N ALA A 52 -3.70 4.16 -4.14
CA ALA A 52 -2.64 4.04 -3.14
C ALA A 52 -3.09 4.46 -1.72
N THR A 53 -4.05 5.39 -1.62
CA THR A 53 -4.65 5.88 -0.37
C THR A 53 -5.79 5.00 0.17
N ALA A 54 -6.29 4.03 -0.60
CA ALA A 54 -7.36 3.15 -0.12
C ALA A 54 -6.85 2.24 1.01
N GLY A 55 -7.72 1.81 1.93
CA GLY A 55 -7.34 0.92 3.04
C GLY A 55 -8.37 -0.18 3.27
N CYS A 56 -7.92 -1.38 3.66
CA CYS A 56 -8.80 -2.51 3.97
C CYS A 56 -8.48 -3.13 5.33
N ASN A 57 -9.42 -3.94 5.83
CA ASN A 57 -9.29 -4.68 7.08
C ASN A 57 -8.23 -5.80 7.04
N LYS A 58 -7.89 -6.31 5.86
CA LYS A 58 -6.82 -7.31 5.61
C LYS A 58 -5.46 -6.67 5.29
N HIS A 59 -5.23 -5.44 5.74
CA HIS A 59 -3.94 -4.76 5.57
C HIS A 59 -2.83 -5.49 6.33
N GLU A 60 -1.72 -5.74 5.65
CA GLU A 60 -0.48 -6.23 6.24
C GLU A 60 0.64 -5.22 6.01
N THR A 61 1.25 -4.74 7.10
CA THR A 61 2.36 -3.78 7.01
C THR A 61 3.52 -4.36 6.20
N TRP A 62 3.92 -3.63 5.17
CA TRP A 62 5.06 -3.94 4.31
C TRP A 62 6.34 -4.08 5.13
N ALA A 63 7.11 -5.16 4.90
CA ALA A 63 8.27 -5.51 5.71
C ALA A 63 9.30 -4.38 5.92
N PRO A 64 9.64 -3.55 4.92
CA PRO A 64 10.55 -2.41 5.11
C PRO A 64 10.06 -1.34 6.10
N LEU A 65 8.76 -1.30 6.40
CA LEU A 65 8.18 -0.38 7.39
C LEU A 65 8.13 -0.95 8.82
N ARG A 66 8.57 -2.20 9.03
CA ARG A 66 8.50 -2.85 10.35
C ARG A 66 9.57 -2.35 11.31
#